data_AF-A0A1V2ETR3-F1
#
_entry.id   AF-A0A1V2ETR3-F1
#
_cell.length_a   1.000
_cell.length_b   1.000
_cell.length_c   1.000
_cell.angle_alpha   90.00
_cell.angle_beta   90.00
_cell.angle_gamma   90.00
#
_symmetry.space_group_name_H-M   'P 1'
#
loop_
_entity.id
_entity.type
_entity.pdbx_description
1 polymer ?
#
loop_
_entity_poly.entity_id
_entity_poly.type
_entity_poly.pdbx_seq_one_letter_code
_entity_poly.pdbx_strand_id
1 'polypeptide(L)' 'MEHQATGDSMWAFVVIGGFIILGLALAFAKFRNKTTPAQDARTEQATHDLYKEQSRDDAMRG' A
#
# COMPACT_ATOMS: atom_id res chain seq x y z
N MET A 1 -36.70 16.83 21.71
CA MET A 1 -36.56 15.64 20.85
C MET A 1 -35.93 15.99 19.48
N GLU A 2 -36.10 17.19 18.93
CA GLU A 2 -35.65 17.50 17.56
C GLU A 2 -34.13 17.71 17.38
N HIS A 3 -33.40 18.11 18.43
CA HIS A 3 -31.94 18.28 18.37
C HIS A 3 -31.16 16.96 18.29
N GLN A 4 -31.74 15.85 18.78
CA GLN A 4 -31.08 14.55 18.75
C GLN A 4 -31.09 13.93 17.35
N ALA A 5 -32.20 14.08 16.61
CA ALA A 5 -32.33 13.51 15.26
C ALA A 5 -31.36 14.14 14.25
N THR A 6 -31.12 15.45 14.35
CA THR A 6 -30.16 16.17 13.49
C THR A 6 -28.71 15.88 13.86
N GLY A 7 -28.39 15.79 15.17
CA GLY A 7 -27.05 15.46 15.63
C GLY A 7 -26.59 14.05 15.23
N ASP A 8 -27.48 13.06 15.38
CA ASP A 8 -27.18 11.67 15.05
C ASP A 8 -27.05 11.45 13.53
N SER A 9 -27.92 12.09 12.74
CA SER A 9 -27.82 12.10 11.28
C SER A 9 -26.51 12.73 10.80
N MET A 10 -26.11 13.87 11.39
CA MET A 10 -24.88 14.57 11.02
C MET A 10 -23.63 13.75 11.34
N TRP A 11 -23.59 13.08 12.50
CA TRP A 11 -22.51 12.17 12.85
C TRP A 11 -22.41 10.97 11.90
N ALA A 12 -23.55 10.39 11.51
CA ALA A 12 -23.58 9.32 10.52
C ALA A 12 -22.97 9.75 9.18
N PHE A 13 -23.28 10.96 8.70
CA PHE A 13 -22.67 11.51 7.48
C PHE A 13 -21.15 11.66 7.59
N VAL A 14 -20.63 12.14 8.71
CA VAL A 14 -19.19 12.29 8.93
C VAL A 14 -18.49 10.93 8.90
N VAL A 15 -19.03 9.93 9.60
CA VAL A 15 -18.45 8.58 9.66
C VAL A 15 -18.46 7.92 8.27
N ILE A 16 -19.63 7.92 7.60
CA ILE A 16 -19.77 7.35 6.26
C ILE A 16 -18.85 8.08 5.26
N GLY A 17 -18.86 9.41 5.29
CA GLY A 17 -17.99 10.24 4.45
C GLY A 17 -16.51 9.94 4.67
N GLY A 18 -16.08 9.75 5.92
CA GLY A 18 -14.71 9.35 6.25
C GLY A 18 -14.30 8.02 5.62
N PHE A 19 -15.15 7.00 5.70
CA PHE A 19 -14.88 5.70 5.07
C PHE A 19 -14.87 5.79 3.54
N ILE A 20 -15.75 6.59 2.94
CA ILE A 20 -15.75 6.82 1.49
C ILE A 20 -14.44 7.46 1.05
N ILE A 21 -14.02 8.55 1.71
CA ILE A 21 -12.76 9.24 1.39
C ILE A 21 -11.57 8.30 1.56
N LEU A 22 -11.53 7.52 2.64
CA LEU A 22 -10.47 6.54 2.87
C LEU A 22 -10.44 5.48 1.76
N GLY A 23 -11.60 4.92 1.39
CA GLY A 23 -11.70 3.95 0.31
C GLY A 23 -11.20 4.51 -1.03
N LEU A 24 -11.57 5.74 -1.35
CA LEU A 24 -11.10 6.44 -2.56
C LEU A 24 -9.59 6.69 -2.54
N ALA A 25 -9.04 7.10 -1.40
CA ALA A 25 -7.60 7.35 -1.25
C ALA A 25 -6.79 6.06 -1.45
N LEU A 26 -7.23 4.94 -0.85
CA LEU A 26 -6.60 3.62 -1.03
C LEU A 26 -6.69 3.13 -2.47
N ALA A 27 -7.85 3.28 -3.11
CA ALA A 27 -8.02 2.93 -4.52
C ALA A 27 -7.10 3.76 -5.40
N PHE A 28 -7.05 5.08 -5.20
CA PHE A 28 -6.16 5.98 -5.93
C PHE A 28 -4.69 5.60 -5.74
N ALA A 29 -4.26 5.35 -4.49
CA ALA A 29 -2.91 4.91 -4.20
C ALA A 29 -2.57 3.59 -4.92
N LYS A 30 -3.47 2.60 -4.91
CA LYS A 30 -3.30 1.35 -5.64
C LYS A 30 -3.20 1.56 -7.16
N PHE A 31 -4.00 2.46 -7.72
CA PHE A 31 -3.94 2.77 -9.16
C PHE A 31 -2.69 3.55 -9.55
N ARG A 32 -2.22 4.47 -8.70
CA ARG A 32 -1.00 5.26 -8.92
C ARG A 32 0.27 4.49 -8.66
N ASN A 33 0.24 3.57 -7.69
CA ASN A 33 1.34 2.70 -7.32
C ASN A 33 1.30 1.37 -8.09
N LYS A 34 0.72 1.36 -9.30
CA LYS A 34 0.84 0.24 -10.21
C LYS A 34 2.31 0.11 -10.61
N THR A 35 3.06 -0.68 -9.87
CA THR A 35 4.34 -1.22 -10.32
C THR A 35 4.09 -2.03 -11.58
N THR A 36 4.87 -1.77 -12.61
CA THR A 36 4.82 -2.58 -13.82
C THR A 36 5.47 -3.94 -13.53
N PRO A 37 5.08 -5.03 -14.23
CA PRO A 37 5.76 -6.33 -14.08
C PRO A 37 7.29 -6.23 -14.27
N ALA A 38 7.75 -5.24 -15.05
CA ALA A 38 9.15 -4.93 -15.23
C ALA A 38 9.83 -4.31 -13.99
N GLN A 39 9.09 -3.59 -13.13
CA GLN A 39 9.59 -3.08 -11.86
C GLN A 39 9.66 -4.16 -10.78
N ASP A 40 8.69 -5.08 -10.77
CA ASP A 40 8.71 -6.24 -9.87
C ASP A 40 9.89 -7.17 -10.22
N ALA A 41 10.11 -7.44 -11.51
CA ALA A 41 11.25 -8.21 -12.00
C ALA A 41 12.60 -7.59 -11.62
N ARG A 42 12.73 -6.26 -11.60
CA ARG A 42 13.97 -5.59 -11.15
C ARG A 42 14.21 -5.76 -9.65
N THR A 43 13.14 -5.76 -8.85
CA THR A 43 13.24 -5.91 -7.39
C THR A 43 13.65 -7.35 -7.02
N GLU A 44 13.09 -8.33 -7.74
CA GLU A 44 13.46 -9.73 -7.57
C GLU A 44 14.88 -10.02 -8.08
N GLN A 45 15.29 -9.41 -9.20
CA GLN A 45 16.67 -9.48 -9.69
C GLN A 45 17.68 -8.87 -8.70
N ALA A 46 17.41 -7.69 -8.14
CA ALA A 46 18.31 -7.06 -7.17
C ALA A 46 18.52 -7.93 -5.92
N THR A 47 17.46 -8.60 -5.45
CA THR A 47 17.55 -9.53 -4.31
C THR A 47 18.34 -10.78 -4.67
N HIS A 48 18.08 -11.34 -5.86
CA HIS A 48 18.81 -12.52 -6.34
C HIS A 48 20.31 -12.23 -6.54
N ASP A 49 20.66 -11.06 -7.05
CA ASP A 49 22.05 -10.65 -7.28
C ASP A 49 22.83 -10.50 -5.97
N LEU A 50 22.20 -9.95 -4.92
CA LEU A 50 22.78 -9.89 -3.57
C LEU A 50 23.16 -11.27 -3.02
N TYR A 51 22.26 -12.25 -3.12
CA TYR A 51 22.54 -13.62 -2.68
C TYR A 51 23.65 -14.28 -3.50
N LYS A 52 23.66 -14.03 -4.82
CA LYS A 52 24.68 -14.57 -5.73
C LYS A 52 26.07 -13.99 -5.45
N GLU A 53 26.17 -12.70 -5.15
CA GLU A 53 27.43 -12.08 -4.75
C GLU A 53 27.92 -12.61 -3.40
N GLN A 54 27.04 -12.69 -2.39
CA GLN A 54 27.41 -13.25 -1.08
C GLN A 54 27.90 -14.70 -1.18
N SER A 55 27.21 -15.55 -1.94
CA SER A 55 27.62 -16.94 -2.12
C SER A 55 28.93 -17.09 -2.90
N ARG A 56 29.22 -16.20 -3.85
CA ARG A 56 30.54 -16.16 -4.52
C ARG A 56 31.65 -15.71 -3.57
N ASP A 57 31.37 -14.71 -2.74
CA ASP A 57 32.31 -14.17 -1.77
C ASP A 57 32.65 -15.19 -0.68
N ASP A 58 31.66 -15.94 -0.18
CA ASP A 58 31.86 -17.04 0.77
C ASP A 58 32.62 -18.20 0.13
N ALA A 59 32.31 -18.56 -1.12
CA ALA A 59 33.02 -19.60 -1.86
C ALA A 59 34.49 -19.24 -2.17
N MET A 60 34.85 -17.95 -2.19
CA MET A 60 36.23 -17.48 -2.35
C MET A 60 36.97 -17.32 -1.02
N ARG A 61 36.26 -17.32 0.12
CA ARG A 61 36.85 -17.20 1.47
C ARG A 61 37.06 -18.55 2.19
N GLY A 62 36.40 -19.62 1.75
CA GLY A 62 36.60 -21.00 2.21
C GLY A 62 37.62 -21.76 1.37
#